data_AF-A0AA92SX69-F1
#
_entry.id   AF-A0AA92SX69-F1
#
_cell.length_a   1.000
_cell.length_b   1.000
_cell.length_c   1.000
_cell.angle_alpha   90.00
_cell.angle_beta   90.00
_cell.angle_gamma   90.00
#
_symmetry.space_group_name_H-M   'P 1'
#
loop_
_entity.id
_entity.type
_entity.pdbx_description
1 polymer ?
#
loop_
_entity_poly.entity_id
_entity_poly.type
_entity_poly.pdbx_seq_one_letter_code
_entity_poly.pdbx_strand_id
1 'polypeptide(L)' 'MRDFTEIWQLQDTIITAVNACGYGVWDLHATNWGFHLELTEHLDDAEICNICSQLPLSGDYEGEGTNGSDLSLYNY' A
#
# COMPACT_ATOMS: atom_id res chain seq x y z
N MET A 1 -19.75 12.82 -3.00
CA MET A 1 -19.45 12.33 -1.65
C MET A 1 -18.47 11.20 -1.91
N ARG A 2 -17.17 11.32 -1.55
CA ARG A 2 -16.30 10.12 -1.61
C ARG A 2 -16.90 9.20 -0.56
N ASP A 3 -17.47 8.08 -0.97
CA ASP A 3 -18.11 7.15 -0.05
C ASP A 3 -17.02 6.62 0.88
N PHE A 4 -17.05 7.06 2.14
CA PHE A 4 -16.07 6.63 3.14
C PHE A 4 -16.02 5.10 3.25
N THR A 5 -17.14 4.43 2.97
CA THR A 5 -17.23 2.97 2.86
C THR A 5 -16.28 2.40 1.81
N GLU A 6 -16.15 3.03 0.63
CA GLU A 6 -15.25 2.55 -0.43
C GLU A 6 -13.78 2.71 -0.02
N ILE A 7 -13.44 3.83 0.63
CA ILE A 7 -12.08 4.08 1.13
C ILE A 7 -11.70 3.01 2.17
N TRP A 8 -12.59 2.74 3.13
CA TRP A 8 -12.36 1.74 4.16
C TRP A 8 -12.24 0.32 3.59
N GLN A 9 -13.11 -0.05 2.64
CA GLN A 9 -13.04 -1.36 1.98
C GLN A 9 -11.74 -1.52 1.19
N LEU A 10 -11.27 -0.46 0.55
CA LEU A 10 -10.04 -0.51 -0.21
C LEU A 10 -8.81 -0.62 0.70
N GLN A 11 -8.79 0.11 1.82
CA GLN A 11 -7.75 -0.06 2.84
C GLN A 11 -7.68 -1.50 3.36
N ASP A 12 -8.83 -2.11 3.67
CA ASP A 12 -8.90 -3.49 4.14
C ASP A 12 -8.39 -4.48 3.08
N THR A 13 -8.70 -4.22 1.81
CA THR A 13 -8.19 -5.02 0.67
C THR A 13 -6.68 -4.88 0.53
N ILE A 14 -6.13 -3.66 0.64
CA ILE A 14 -4.68 -3.40 0.61
C ILE A 14 -3.99 -4.14 1.76
N ILE A 15 -4.47 -3.98 2.99
CA ILE A 15 -3.92 -4.65 4.17
C ILE A 15 -3.95 -6.17 4.00
N THR A 16 -5.04 -6.72 3.47
CA THR A 16 -5.17 -8.16 3.22
C THR A 16 -4.15 -8.64 2.19
N ALA A 17 -3.94 -7.91 1.10
CA ALA A 17 -2.96 -8.26 0.07
C ALA A 17 -1.51 -8.21 0.60
N VAL A 18 -1.18 -7.17 1.38
CA VAL A 18 0.14 -7.02 2.03
C VAL A 18 0.40 -8.19 2.99
N ASN A 19 -0.55 -8.49 3.86
CA ASN A 19 -0.45 -9.61 4.80
C ASN A 19 -0.36 -10.97 4.07
N ALA A 20 -1.07 -11.16 2.95
CA ALA A 20 -0.99 -12.38 2.15
C ALA A 20 0.39 -12.58 1.50
N CYS A 21 1.12 -11.49 1.24
CA CYS A 21 2.52 -11.54 0.80
C CYS A 21 3.49 -11.86 1.94
N GLY A 22 3.02 -11.84 3.19
CA GLY A 22 3.83 -12.09 4.38
C GLY A 22 4.40 -10.84 5.04
N TYR A 23 3.99 -9.65 4.58
CA TYR A 23 4.50 -8.37 5.05
C TYR A 23 3.53 -7.68 6.02
N GLY A 24 4.06 -6.78 6.86
CA GLY A 24 3.27 -5.94 7.76
C GLY A 24 3.03 -4.54 7.20
N VAL A 25 1.83 -4.00 7.44
CA VAL A 25 1.51 -2.58 7.18
C VAL A 25 1.85 -1.76 8.43
N TRP A 26 2.72 -0.77 8.29
CA TRP A 26 3.04 0.19 9.34
C TRP A 26 2.05 1.34 9.36
N ASP A 27 1.87 1.99 8.22
CA ASP A 27 0.93 3.10 8.05
C ASP A 27 0.18 2.96 6.72
N LEU A 28 -1.12 3.25 6.75
CA LEU A 28 -1.95 3.26 5.54
C LEU A 28 -3.01 4.35 5.67
N HIS A 29 -2.86 5.40 4.88
CA HIS A 29 -3.79 6.51 4.88
C HIS A 29 -4.16 6.97 3.48
N ALA A 30 -5.39 7.45 3.33
CA ALA A 30 -5.86 7.99 2.06
C ALA A 30 -5.23 9.36 1.81
N THR A 31 -4.74 9.57 0.59
CA THR A 31 -4.21 10.85 0.10
C THR A 31 -5.20 11.47 -0.89
N ASN A 32 -4.87 12.66 -1.41
CA ASN A 32 -5.73 13.31 -2.41
C ASN A 32 -5.84 12.51 -3.71
N TRP A 33 -4.82 11.70 -4.03
CA TRP A 33 -4.65 10.98 -5.29
C TRP A 33 -4.80 9.45 -5.17
N GLY A 34 -4.98 8.94 -3.95
CA GLY A 34 -5.12 7.51 -3.69
C GLY A 34 -4.78 7.18 -2.25
N PHE A 35 -3.75 6.37 -2.03
CA PHE A 35 -3.32 5.90 -0.71
C PHE A 35 -1.81 5.91 -0.59
N HIS A 36 -1.34 6.21 0.61
CA HIS A 36 0.05 6.05 1.00
C HIS A 36 0.16 4.83 1.89
N LEU A 37 1.09 3.94 1.57
CA LEU A 37 1.32 2.67 2.25
C LEU A 37 2.78 2.60 2.68
N GLU A 38 3.01 2.61 3.99
CA GLU A 38 4.32 2.33 4.58
C GLU A 38 4.30 0.92 5.17
N LEU A 39 5.31 0.12 4.85
CA LEU A 39 5.49 -1.21 5.40
C LEU A 39 6.30 -1.19 6.70
N THR A 40 6.20 -2.28 7.46
CA THR A 40 6.99 -2.47 8.69
C THR A 40 8.42 -2.94 8.42
N GLU A 41 8.76 -3.19 7.16
CA GLU A 41 10.02 -3.77 6.73
C GLU A 41 10.50 -3.16 5.41
N HIS A 42 11.82 -3.22 5.21
CA HIS A 42 12.49 -2.75 4.00
C HIS A 42 12.50 -3.89 2.98
N LEU A 43 11.84 -3.68 1.84
CA LEU A 43 11.73 -4.65 0.76
C LEU A 43 12.80 -4.41 -0.31
N ASP A 44 13.32 -5.51 -0.87
CA ASP A 44 14.17 -5.44 -2.06
C ASP A 44 13.32 -5.20 -3.34
N ASP A 45 13.96 -4.78 -4.44
CA ASP A 45 13.27 -4.50 -5.72
C ASP A 45 12.36 -5.65 -6.21
N ALA A 46 12.78 -6.91 -5.98
CA ALA A 46 12.00 -8.08 -6.36
C ALA A 46 10.72 -8.25 -5.52
N GLU A 47 10.80 -7.91 -4.23
CA GLU A 47 9.68 -7.96 -3.30
C GLU A 47 8.70 -6.80 -3.54
N ILE A 48 9.23 -5.61 -3.82
CA ILE A 48 8.45 -4.44 -4.26
C ILE A 48 7.66 -4.79 -5.53
N CYS A 49 8.29 -5.41 -6.53
CA CYS A 49 7.59 -5.85 -7.74
C CYS A 49 6.50 -6.89 -7.44
N ASN A 50 6.77 -7.81 -6.51
CA ASN A 50 5.82 -8.82 -6.10
C ASN A 50 4.60 -8.19 -5.41
N ILE A 51 4.79 -7.33 -4.41
CA ILE A 51 3.70 -6.70 -3.67
C ILE A 51 2.88 -5.78 -4.58
N CYS A 52 3.51 -4.95 -5.42
CA CYS A 52 2.82 -4.10 -6.40
C CYS A 52 1.96 -4.90 -7.38
N SER A 53 2.33 -6.15 -7.68
CA SER A 53 1.54 -7.03 -8.56
C SER A 53 0.32 -7.65 -7.86
N GLN A 54 0.30 -7.69 -6.52
CA GLN A 54 -0.78 -8.26 -5.71
C GLN A 54 -1.77 -7.20 -5.22
N LEU A 55 -1.34 -5.94 -5.16
CA LEU A 55 -2.16 -4.83 -4.69
C LEU A 55 -3.33 -4.56 -5.64
N PRO A 56 -4.50 -4.17 -5.12
CA PRO A 56 -5.69 -3.88 -5.94
C PRO A 56 -5.55 -2.59 -6.75
N LEU A 57 -4.58 -1.75 -6.43
CA LEU A 57 -4.29 -0.48 -7.08
C LEU A 57 -2.88 -0.50 -7.66
N SER A 58 -2.70 0.19 -8.78
CA SER A 58 -1.35 0.52 -9.27
C SER A 58 -0.64 1.38 -8.23
N GLY A 59 0.61 1.05 -7.94
CA GLY A 59 1.45 1.87 -7.10
C GLY A 59 2.89 1.93 -7.58
N ASP A 60 3.55 2.99 -7.18
CA ASP A 60 4.97 3.21 -7.36
C ASP A 60 5.65 3.16 -5.99
N TYR A 61 6.89 2.68 -5.99
CA TYR A 61 7.76 2.74 -4.82
C TYR A 61 8.38 4.12 -4.72
N GLU A 62 8.16 4.79 -3.60
CA GLU A 62 8.61 6.16 -3.33
C GLU A 62 9.95 6.19 -2.58
N GLY A 63 10.40 5.05 -2.07
CA GLY A 63 11.64 4.92 -1.30
C GLY A 63 11.42 4.25 0.04
N GLU A 64 12.26 4.60 1.00
CA GLU A 64 12.18 4.08 2.36
C GLU A 64 11.59 5.15 3.28
N GLY A 65 10.50 4.78 3.96
CA GLY A 65 9.86 5.55 5.01
C GLY A 65 10.63 5.52 6.33
N THR A 66 9.92 5.75 7.42
CA THR A 66 10.52 5.76 8.77
C THR A 66 10.79 4.34 9.28
N ASN A 67 9.95 3.38 8.91
CA ASN A 67 9.98 1.99 9.43
C ASN A 67 10.23 0.95 8.34
N GLY A 68 9.93 1.26 7.09
CA GLY A 68 10.06 0.32 5.99
C GLY A 68 9.77 0.96 4.64
N SER A 69 9.56 0.13 3.64
CA SER A 69 9.35 0.59 2.26
C SER A 69 8.05 1.36 2.12
N ASP A 70 8.11 2.46 1.39
CA ASP A 70 7.02 3.40 1.16
C ASP A 70 6.52 3.29 -0.29
N LEU A 71 5.21 3.13 -0.44
CA LEU A 71 4.53 3.00 -1.71
C LEU A 71 3.37 3.98 -1.82
N SER A 72 3.30 4.65 -2.96
CA SER A 72 2.15 5.47 -3.36
C SER A 72 1.23 4.67 -4.26
N LEU A 73 -0.02 4.48 -3.83
CA LEU A 73 -1.06 3.79 -4.59
C LEU A 73 -2.02 4.82 -5.20
N TYR A 74 -2.31 4.69 -6.49
CA TYR A 74 -3.16 5.63 -7.22
C TYR A 74 -4.58 5.09 -7.36
N ASN A 75 -5.56 5.92 -7.01
CA ASN A 75 -6.97 5.63 -7.19
C ASN A 75 -7.55 6.59 -8.24
N TYR A 76 -7.77 6.07 -9.46
CA TYR A 76 -8.21 6.85 -10.64
C TYR A 76 -9.70 7.18 -10.62
#